data_AF-A0A1V5VTZ9-F1
#
_entry.id   AF-A0A1V5VTZ9-F1
#
_cell.length_a   1.000
_cell.length_b   1.000
_cell.length_c   1.000
_cell.angle_alpha   90.00
_cell.angle_beta   90.00
_cell.angle_gamma   90.00
#
_symmetry.space_group_name_H-M   'P 1'
#
loop_
_entity.id
_entity.type
_entity.pdbx_description
1 polymer ?
#
loop_
_entity_poly.entity_id
_entity_poly.type
_entity_poly.pdbx_seq_one_letter_code
_entity_poly.pdbx_strand_id
1 'polypeptide(L)'
;MPGGNKNIKPSDGKQFSSEYQPNKEIWTEEVALLFCQDIIDWLNKDDENIFFDEFIFMVADPKKYHEKAKIYVQLPSYLSGKYTSCLNLLEKAQKIQEIKLKKFGAFDKLNASITKFCLINLHDWKDKTENENKNTHEIKGLITTNPLNESD
;
A
#
# COMPACT_ATOMS: atom_id res chain seq x y z
N MET A 1 32.06 13.86 -26.03
CA MET A 1 31.33 15.14 -25.98
C MET A 1 31.84 15.94 -24.79
N PRO A 2 32.34 17.17 -24.95
CA PRO A 2 32.79 17.97 -23.82
C PRO A 2 31.56 18.60 -23.14
N GLY A 3 31.25 18.11 -21.93
CA GLY A 3 30.13 18.57 -21.12
C GLY A 3 30.32 20.00 -20.64
N GLY A 4 29.34 20.86 -20.90
CA GLY A 4 29.35 22.28 -20.56
C GLY A 4 29.20 22.51 -19.06
N ASN A 5 30.33 22.74 -18.39
CA ASN A 5 30.37 23.23 -17.00
C ASN A 5 31.03 24.62 -16.89
N LYS A 6 31.04 25.40 -17.99
CA LYS A 6 31.84 26.63 -18.12
C LYS A 6 31.03 27.93 -18.33
N ASN A 7 29.70 27.88 -18.38
CA ASN A 7 28.88 29.04 -18.78
C ASN A 7 27.93 29.56 -17.69
N ILE A 8 28.02 29.09 -16.45
CA ILE A 8 27.22 29.62 -15.33
C ILE A 8 28.16 30.45 -14.47
N LYS A 9 28.02 31.78 -14.54
CA LYS A 9 28.73 32.71 -13.65
C LYS A 9 28.10 32.67 -12.26
N PRO A 10 28.85 32.96 -11.19
CA PRO A 10 28.31 33.10 -9.84
C PRO A 10 27.11 34.07 -9.73
N SER A 11 27.03 35.05 -10.64
CA SER A 11 25.94 36.02 -10.79
C SER A 11 24.66 35.48 -11.43
N ASP A 12 24.73 34.33 -12.10
CA ASP A 12 23.62 33.81 -12.91
C ASP A 12 22.56 33.12 -12.06
N GLY A 13 22.80 32.98 -10.75
CA GLY A 13 21.83 32.52 -9.76
C GLY A 13 21.87 33.38 -8.50
N LYS A 14 20.76 33.42 -7.75
CA LYS A 14 20.78 34.02 -6.40
C LYS A 14 21.68 33.18 -5.50
N GLN A 15 22.80 33.78 -5.11
CA GLN A 15 23.75 33.15 -4.19
C GLN A 15 23.13 33.09 -2.79
N PHE A 16 23.32 31.98 -2.09
CA PHE A 16 22.90 31.86 -0.70
C PHE A 16 23.61 32.94 0.13
N SER A 17 22.84 33.76 0.83
CA SER A 17 23.35 34.82 1.70
C SER A 17 22.67 34.76 3.06
N SER A 18 23.10 35.60 4.00
CA SER A 18 22.36 35.81 5.27
C SER A 18 20.94 36.30 5.02
N GLU A 19 20.70 37.00 3.90
CA GLU A 19 19.42 37.57 3.49
C GLU A 19 18.61 36.64 2.55
N TYR A 20 19.28 35.70 1.89
CA TYR A 20 18.68 34.69 1.00
C TYR A 20 19.15 33.29 1.41
N GLN A 21 18.50 32.75 2.43
CA GLN A 21 18.57 31.33 2.76
C GLN A 21 17.54 30.59 1.89
N PRO A 22 17.83 29.38 1.39
CA PRO A 22 16.76 28.54 0.84
C PRO A 22 15.68 28.39 1.91
N ASN A 23 14.42 28.28 1.49
CA ASN A 23 13.33 28.00 2.44
C ASN A 23 13.77 26.82 3.31
N LYS A 24 13.81 27.03 4.64
CA LYS A 24 14.15 25.97 5.58
C LYS A 24 13.31 24.74 5.25
N GLU A 25 13.94 23.57 5.24
CA GLU A 25 13.27 22.29 5.03
C GLU A 25 12.07 22.18 5.97
N ILE A 26 10.87 22.04 5.40
CA ILE A 26 9.63 22.01 6.17
C ILE A 26 9.43 20.63 6.78
N TRP A 27 9.64 19.59 5.97
CA TRP A 27 9.50 18.20 6.38
C TRP A 27 10.83 17.72 6.94
N THR A 28 11.14 18.21 8.14
CA THR A 28 12.18 17.65 9.01
C THR A 28 11.73 16.27 9.51
N GLU A 29 12.66 15.46 10.02
CA GLU A 29 12.32 14.13 10.51
C GLU A 29 11.29 14.17 11.65
N GLU A 30 11.44 15.11 12.59
CA GLU A 30 10.51 15.29 13.70
C GLU A 30 9.08 15.60 13.21
N VAL A 31 8.95 16.52 12.26
CA VAL A 31 7.65 16.90 11.69
C VAL A 31 7.05 15.77 10.86
N ALA A 32 7.89 15.03 10.12
CA ALA A 32 7.47 13.86 9.35
C ALA A 32 6.98 12.73 10.26
N LEU A 33 7.67 12.49 11.37
CA LEU A 33 7.27 11.51 12.38
C LEU A 33 5.95 11.89 13.04
N LEU A 34 5.75 13.17 13.37
CA LEU A 34 4.47 13.65 13.89
C LEU A 34 3.33 13.37 12.90
N PHE A 35 3.52 13.66 11.62
CA PHE A 35 2.52 13.37 10.58
C PHE A 35 2.23 11.87 10.45
N CYS A 36 3.25 11.02 10.42
CA CYS A 36 3.07 9.57 10.34
C CYS A 36 2.42 8.99 11.61
N GLN A 37 2.71 9.55 12.78
CA GLN A 37 2.08 9.13 14.03
C GLN A 37 0.61 9.54 14.08
N ASP A 38 0.27 10.75 13.61
CA ASP A 38 -1.11 11.21 13.52
C ASP A 38 -1.98 10.32 12.63
N ILE A 39 -1.42 9.77 11.55
CA ILE A 39 -2.10 8.76 10.73
C ILE A 39 -2.49 7.55 11.58
N ILE A 40 -1.55 7.01 12.36
CA ILE A 40 -1.78 5.84 13.21
C ILE A 40 -2.81 6.16 14.30
N ASP A 41 -2.69 7.33 14.92
CA ASP A 41 -3.59 7.76 15.99
C ASP A 41 -5.01 7.94 15.44
N TRP A 42 -5.15 8.52 14.25
CA TRP A 42 -6.44 8.62 13.58
C TRP A 42 -7.04 7.25 13.25
N LEU A 43 -6.25 6.33 12.69
CA LEU A 43 -6.70 4.96 12.44
C LEU A 43 -7.17 4.25 13.72
N ASN A 44 -6.53 4.49 14.86
CA ASN A 44 -6.91 3.85 16.12
C ASN A 44 -8.09 4.53 16.85
N LYS A 45 -8.44 5.77 16.47
CA LYS A 45 -9.44 6.57 17.17
C LYS A 45 -10.86 6.04 17.03
N ASP A 46 -11.22 5.60 15.83
CA ASP A 46 -12.55 5.09 15.52
C ASP A 46 -12.42 3.81 14.70
N ASP A 47 -13.34 2.86 14.89
CA ASP A 47 -13.44 1.64 14.09
C ASP A 47 -13.61 2.00 12.59
N GLU A 48 -14.40 3.02 12.26
CA GLU A 48 -14.70 3.44 10.88
C GLU A 48 -13.53 4.08 10.12
N ASN A 49 -12.50 4.56 10.84
CA ASN A 49 -11.29 5.12 10.26
C ASN A 49 -10.41 4.02 9.65
N ILE A 50 -10.77 3.56 8.46
CA ILE A 50 -10.14 2.38 7.84
C ILE A 50 -9.01 2.79 6.90
N PHE A 51 -9.26 3.76 6.01
CA PHE A 51 -8.33 4.12 4.95
C PHE A 51 -7.50 5.33 5.38
N PHE A 52 -6.20 5.17 5.60
CA PHE A 52 -5.38 6.31 6.01
C PHE A 52 -5.29 7.41 4.95
N ASP A 53 -5.57 7.10 3.68
CA ASP A 53 -5.70 8.12 2.63
C ASP A 53 -6.79 9.14 2.96
N GLU A 54 -7.88 8.73 3.61
CA GLU A 54 -8.92 9.64 4.10
C GLU A 54 -8.34 10.67 5.06
N PHE A 55 -7.46 10.24 5.97
CA PHE A 55 -6.78 11.18 6.86
C PHE A 55 -5.99 12.22 6.05
N ILE A 56 -5.22 11.78 5.06
CA ILE A 56 -4.38 12.65 4.24
C ILE A 56 -5.21 13.69 3.47
N PHE A 57 -6.35 13.28 2.91
CA PHE A 57 -7.17 14.14 2.04
C PHE A 57 -8.19 14.98 2.79
N MET A 58 -8.76 14.47 3.87
CA MET A 58 -9.98 15.03 4.48
C MET A 58 -9.78 15.51 5.91
N VAL A 59 -8.73 15.04 6.61
CA VAL A 59 -8.59 15.27 8.05
C VAL A 59 -7.35 16.07 8.40
N ALA A 60 -6.23 15.78 7.76
CA ALA A 60 -4.94 16.37 8.10
C ALA A 60 -4.94 17.87 7.82
N ASP A 61 -4.62 18.68 8.83
CA ASP A 61 -4.41 20.11 8.68
C ASP A 61 -2.92 20.39 8.46
N PRO A 62 -2.49 20.88 7.27
CA PRO A 62 -1.10 21.22 7.01
C PRO A 62 -0.52 22.20 8.03
N LYS A 63 -1.34 23.13 8.55
CA LYS A 63 -0.88 24.14 9.50
C LYS A 63 -0.47 23.56 10.86
N LYS A 64 -0.92 22.35 11.19
CA LYS A 64 -0.47 21.61 12.38
C LYS A 64 1.04 21.30 12.31
N TYR A 65 1.55 21.05 11.11
CA TYR A 65 2.93 20.61 10.88
C TYR A 65 3.86 21.79 10.63
N HIS A 66 3.43 22.74 9.79
CA HIS A 66 4.17 23.96 9.51
C HIS A 66 3.27 24.97 8.78
N GLU A 67 3.50 26.27 8.98
CA GLU A 67 2.71 27.35 8.35
C GLU A 67 2.71 27.29 6.80
N LYS A 68 3.79 26.73 6.23
CA LYS A 68 4.01 26.55 4.79
C LYS A 68 3.87 25.10 4.31
N ALA A 69 3.51 24.18 5.21
CA ALA A 69 3.37 22.78 4.83
C ALA A 69 2.26 22.62 3.78
N LYS A 70 2.48 21.66 2.89
CA LYS A 70 1.47 21.19 1.94
C LYS A 70 1.39 19.69 2.08
N ILE A 71 0.18 19.20 2.23
CA ILE A 71 -0.13 17.77 2.23
C ILE A 71 -0.61 17.43 0.82
N TYR A 72 -0.03 16.38 0.26
CA TYR A 72 -0.31 15.91 -1.10
C TYR A 72 -0.20 14.39 -1.14
N VAL A 73 -0.73 13.78 -2.19
CA VAL A 73 -0.92 12.32 -2.29
C VAL A 73 0.37 11.54 -2.10
N GLN A 74 1.47 12.00 -2.70
CA GLN A 74 2.76 11.32 -2.64
C GLN A 74 3.56 11.66 -1.39
N LEU A 75 3.04 12.50 -0.48
CA LEU A 75 3.77 12.93 0.71
C LEU A 75 4.19 11.74 1.59
N PRO A 76 3.33 10.76 1.94
CA PRO A 76 3.77 9.62 2.76
C PRO A 76 4.91 8.83 2.11
N SER A 77 4.84 8.60 0.80
CA SER A 77 5.89 7.89 0.05
C SER A 77 7.20 8.69 0.01
N TYR A 78 7.11 10.01 -0.15
CA TYR A 78 8.26 10.90 -0.07
C TYR A 78 8.91 10.85 1.32
N LEU A 79 8.11 10.94 2.39
CA LEU A 79 8.61 10.91 3.77
C LEU A 79 9.21 9.54 4.13
N SER A 80 8.59 8.44 3.71
CA SER A 80 9.13 7.09 3.94
C SER A 80 10.43 6.84 3.19
N GLY A 81 10.57 7.41 1.98
CA GLY A 81 11.82 7.32 1.21
C GLY A 81 12.93 8.19 1.80
N LYS A 82 12.58 9.27 2.49
CA LYS A 82 13.53 10.21 3.11
C LYS A 82 13.97 9.77 4.50
N TYR A 83 13.06 9.20 5.29
CA TYR A 83 13.28 8.82 6.69
C TYR A 83 12.81 7.38 6.94
N THR A 84 13.74 6.48 7.26
CA THR A 84 13.44 5.07 7.57
C THR A 84 12.47 4.93 8.75
N SER A 85 12.53 5.85 9.70
CA SER A 85 11.63 5.93 10.84
C SER A 85 10.16 6.16 10.40
N CYS A 86 9.94 6.97 9.36
CA CYS A 86 8.62 7.19 8.75
C CYS A 86 8.14 5.97 7.95
N LEU A 87 9.04 5.25 7.27
CA LEU A 87 8.71 3.99 6.58
C LEU A 87 8.07 2.97 7.53
N ASN A 88 8.70 2.75 8.69
CA ASN A 88 8.20 1.80 9.69
C ASN A 88 6.80 2.18 10.20
N LEU A 89 6.53 3.48 10.38
CA LEU A 89 5.20 3.95 10.79
C LEU A 89 4.15 3.78 9.68
N LEU A 90 4.54 4.02 8.42
CA LEU A 90 3.63 3.84 7.29
C LEU A 90 3.27 2.35 7.07
N GLU A 91 4.24 1.45 7.20
CA GLU A 91 3.99 0.00 7.17
C GLU A 91 3.05 -0.43 8.31
N LYS A 92 3.22 0.15 9.50
CA LYS A 92 2.30 -0.07 10.63
C LYS A 92 0.89 0.42 10.34
N ALA A 93 0.74 1.61 9.75
CA ALA A 93 -0.56 2.15 9.34
C ALA A 93 -1.25 1.26 8.30
N GLN A 94 -0.52 0.81 7.28
CA GLN A 94 -1.00 -0.15 6.28
C GLN A 94 -1.48 -1.45 6.94
N LYS A 95 -0.75 -1.95 7.95
CA LYS A 95 -1.14 -3.16 8.67
C LYS A 95 -2.43 -2.99 9.47
N ILE A 96 -2.62 -1.83 10.10
CA ILE A 96 -3.85 -1.51 10.84
C ILE A 96 -5.04 -1.47 9.87
N GLN A 97 -4.91 -0.78 8.74
CA GLN A 97 -5.94 -0.75 7.69
C GLN A 97 -6.31 -2.16 7.21
N GLU A 98 -5.31 -3.00 6.92
CA GLU A 98 -5.52 -4.38 6.49
C GLU A 98 -6.30 -5.20 7.53
N ILE A 99 -5.96 -5.06 8.82
CA ILE A 99 -6.65 -5.75 9.92
C ILE A 99 -8.10 -5.27 10.04
N LYS A 100 -8.34 -3.96 9.94
CA LYS A 100 -9.68 -3.38 10.01
C LYS A 100 -10.57 -3.87 8.88
N LEU A 101 -10.06 -3.87 7.64
CA LEU A 101 -10.78 -4.41 6.48
C LEU A 101 -11.23 -5.85 6.72
N LYS A 102 -10.35 -6.71 7.23
CA LYS A 102 -10.71 -8.10 7.58
C LYS A 102 -11.74 -8.18 8.69
N LYS A 103 -11.52 -7.46 9.79
CA LYS A 103 -12.40 -7.48 10.98
C LYS A 103 -13.82 -7.06 10.59
N PHE A 104 -13.97 -5.95 9.88
CA PHE A 104 -15.29 -5.41 9.54
C PHE A 104 -15.94 -6.12 8.35
N GLY A 105 -15.15 -6.63 7.40
CA GLY A 105 -15.66 -7.55 6.39
C GLY A 105 -16.21 -8.85 7.00
N ALA A 106 -15.55 -9.40 8.02
CA ALA A 106 -16.01 -10.62 8.70
C ALA A 106 -17.27 -10.41 9.55
N PHE A 107 -17.48 -9.19 10.06
CA PHE A 107 -18.66 -8.83 10.85
C PHE A 107 -19.81 -8.25 10.02
N ASP A 108 -19.74 -8.30 8.69
CA ASP A 108 -20.73 -7.74 7.76
C ASP A 108 -21.04 -6.25 8.01
N LYS A 109 -20.07 -5.52 8.61
CA LYS A 109 -20.16 -4.07 8.82
C LYS A 109 -19.76 -3.29 7.57
N LEU A 110 -19.06 -3.94 6.64
CA LEU A 110 -18.69 -3.42 5.33
C LEU A 110 -19.31 -4.29 4.26
N ASN A 111 -19.53 -3.72 3.07
CA ASN A 111 -19.92 -4.50 1.91
C ASN A 111 -18.83 -5.53 1.58
N ALA A 112 -19.13 -6.82 1.75
CA ALA A 112 -18.17 -7.91 1.57
C ALA A 112 -17.51 -7.94 0.19
N SER A 113 -18.24 -7.58 -0.88
CA SER A 113 -17.68 -7.51 -2.25
C SER A 113 -16.65 -6.39 -2.38
N ILE A 114 -16.93 -5.22 -1.79
CA ILE A 114 -15.98 -4.11 -1.78
C ILE A 114 -14.77 -4.42 -0.91
N THR A 115 -14.96 -5.01 0.28
CA THR A 115 -13.84 -5.44 1.13
C THR A 115 -12.93 -6.43 0.40
N LYS A 116 -13.51 -7.44 -0.28
CA LYS A 116 -12.76 -8.39 -1.09
C LYS A 116 -11.99 -7.70 -2.22
N PHE A 117 -12.62 -6.76 -2.93
CA PHE A 117 -11.97 -5.98 -3.98
C PHE A 117 -10.77 -5.20 -3.45
N CYS A 118 -10.92 -4.50 -2.32
CA CYS A 118 -9.82 -3.77 -1.69
C CYS A 118 -8.68 -4.69 -1.23
N LEU A 119 -8.99 -5.83 -0.59
CA LEU A 119 -7.97 -6.78 -0.14
C LEU A 119 -7.16 -7.35 -1.33
N ILE A 120 -7.82 -7.67 -2.44
CA ILE A 120 -7.14 -8.21 -3.64
C ILE A 120 -6.25 -7.14 -4.29
N ASN A 121 -6.77 -5.93 -4.51
CA ASN A 121 -6.07 -4.91 -5.32
C ASN A 121 -5.04 -4.09 -4.54
N LEU A 122 -5.21 -3.94 -3.22
CA LEU A 122 -4.35 -3.08 -2.39
C LEU A 122 -3.42 -3.87 -1.46
N HIS A 123 -3.69 -5.16 -1.27
CA HIS A 123 -2.94 -6.00 -0.33
C HIS A 123 -2.47 -7.35 -0.94
N ASP A 124 -2.58 -7.53 -2.26
CA ASP A 124 -2.15 -8.73 -3.01
C ASP A 124 -2.81 -10.05 -2.56
N TRP A 125 -3.99 -9.98 -1.96
CA TRP A 125 -4.73 -11.18 -1.56
C TRP A 125 -5.30 -11.89 -2.78
N LYS A 126 -5.39 -13.23 -2.69
CA LYS A 126 -5.92 -14.05 -3.78
C LYS A 126 -6.86 -15.11 -3.20
N ASP A 127 -7.92 -15.40 -3.93
CA ASP A 127 -8.77 -16.54 -3.63
C ASP A 127 -7.95 -17.82 -3.75
N LYS A 128 -7.99 -18.66 -2.72
CA LYS A 128 -7.44 -20.01 -2.81
C LYS A 128 -8.34 -20.81 -3.74
N THR A 129 -7.81 -21.20 -4.89
CA THR A 129 -8.51 -22.08 -5.83
C THR A 129 -7.91 -23.48 -5.71
N GLU A 130 -8.70 -24.45 -5.27
CA GLU A 130 -8.31 -25.86 -5.28
C GLU A 130 -9.00 -26.53 -6.47
N ASN A 131 -8.22 -26.93 -7.48
CA ASN A 131 -8.71 -27.74 -8.59
C ASN A 131 -8.50 -29.22 -8.23
N GLU A 132 -9.57 -29.95 -7.95
CA GLU A 132 -9.51 -31.42 -7.88
C GLU A 132 -9.21 -31.97 -9.28
N ASN A 133 -7.95 -32.33 -9.54
CA ASN A 133 -7.59 -33.10 -10.73
C ASN A 133 -8.17 -34.52 -10.63
N LYS A 134 -9.43 -34.70 -11.05
CA LYS A 134 -10.03 -36.01 -11.28
C LYS A 134 -9.49 -36.61 -12.59
N ASN A 135 -8.19 -36.89 -12.65
CA ASN A 135 -7.66 -37.83 -13.63
C ASN A 135 -7.93 -39.25 -13.13
N THR A 136 -9.17 -39.70 -13.35
CA THR A 136 -9.53 -41.11 -13.23
C THR A 136 -8.74 -41.86 -14.30
N HIS A 137 -7.71 -42.60 -13.89
CA HIS A 137 -7.11 -43.62 -14.74
C HIS A 137 -8.19 -44.67 -15.03
N GLU A 138 -8.81 -44.61 -16.20
CA GLU A 138 -9.59 -45.72 -16.75
C GLU A 138 -8.64 -46.90 -16.96
N ILE A 139 -8.53 -47.77 -15.97
CA ILE A 139 -7.98 -49.09 -16.13
C ILE A 139 -8.97 -49.84 -17.04
N LYS A 140 -8.68 -49.90 -18.34
CA LYS A 140 -9.40 -50.77 -19.27
C LYS A 140 -9.23 -52.22 -18.80
N GLY A 141 -10.24 -52.73 -18.12
CA GLY A 141 -10.31 -54.10 -17.65
C GLY A 141 -10.21 -55.07 -18.81
N LEU A 142 -9.33 -56.07 -18.63
CA LEU A 142 -9.38 -57.36 -19.31
C LEU A 142 -10.83 -57.86 -19.33
N ILE A 143 -11.37 -58.13 -20.52
CA ILE A 143 -12.51 -59.05 -20.66
C ILE A 143 -12.02 -60.25 -21.44
N THR A 144 -11.76 -61.32 -20.68
CA THR A 144 -11.66 -62.70 -21.15
C THR A 144 -13.06 -63.23 -21.41
N THR A 145 -13.36 -63.70 -22.63
CA THR A 145 -14.50 -64.62 -22.85
C THR A 145 -14.13 -65.66 -23.91
N ASN A 146 -13.88 -66.89 -23.46
CA ASN A 146 -14.13 -68.10 -24.25
C ASN A 146 -15.65 -68.34 -24.33
N PRO A 147 -16.12 -68.98 -25.40
CA PRO A 147 -17.18 -69.96 -25.27
C PRO A 147 -16.79 -71.33 -25.88
N LEU A 148 -17.03 -72.38 -25.09
CA LEU A 148 -17.09 -73.79 -25.47
C LEU A 148 -18.47 -74.10 -26.08
N ASN A 149 -18.50 -74.92 -27.15
CA ASN A 149 -19.52 -75.87 -27.66
C ASN A 149 -21.02 -75.45 -27.67
N GLU A 150 -21.86 -75.79 -28.66
CA GLU A 150 -22.15 -77.13 -29.19
C GLU A 150 -23.11 -77.04 -30.43
N SER A 151 -23.03 -78.06 -31.31
CA SER A 151 -24.06 -78.64 -32.22
C SER A 151 -24.84 -77.77 -33.25
N ASP A 152 -24.63 -78.04 -34.54
CA ASP A 152 -25.48 -78.93 -35.37
C ASP A 152 -24.65 -79.58 -36.50
#